data_AF-A0A1L4BS84-F1
#
_entry.id   AF-A0A1L4BS84-F1
#
_cell.length_a   1.000
_cell.length_b   1.000
_cell.length_c   1.000
_cell.angle_alpha   90.00
_cell.angle_beta   90.00
_cell.angle_gamma   90.00
#
_symmetry.space_group_name_H-M   'P 1'
#
loop_
_entity.id
_entity.type
_entity.pdbx_description
1 polymer ?
#
loop_
_entity_poly.entity_id
_entity_poly.type
_entity_poly.pdbx_seq_one_letter_code
_entity_poly.pdbx_strand_id
1 'polypeptide(L)'
;MKLNKLLLIFLLLPIYGFSGVFFNTPLNMQAGDFAQKYAEKKYGIGFEVSTSTYFPYDDTRGSFAVVLHPEGKGMLPCDLDVNFKQPNKFKMGQLLPSLIPDSCGQSIVNQKFKNYLEKNIISKYYDPKDIYMGAQLQCLINGKDCALGNTMDIFNSDQNWNLSTKELLQKYSDNLGVKLVSVSIFNQKETPESIAKAIEFAFELNKYLSSLTGTHKIKILVIYVYTVSKDTFINKYHKKGILSVKYTKDNPEGIIYRNIARFGDGGYSIKYIPITKSNIFDFVSITKSNRKEIENIKNTKYYQPVKEILSKSKVIK
;
A
#
# COMPACT_ATOMS: atom_id res chain seq x y z
N MET A 1 -29.49 -0.53 58.97
CA MET A 1 -28.14 -1.05 58.71
C MET A 1 -28.25 -2.40 58.01
N LYS A 2 -28.00 -2.44 56.70
CA LYS A 2 -27.44 -3.55 55.89
C LYS A 2 -27.63 -3.22 54.40
N LEU A 3 -26.60 -2.57 53.87
CA LEU A 3 -26.21 -2.57 52.47
C LEU A 3 -26.15 -4.04 51.99
N ASN A 4 -26.74 -4.39 50.85
CA ASN A 4 -25.98 -4.76 49.65
C ASN A 4 -26.80 -5.48 48.57
N LYS A 5 -26.48 -5.07 47.33
CA LYS A 5 -26.56 -5.81 46.06
C LYS A 5 -27.91 -5.88 45.34
N LEU A 6 -28.19 -4.84 44.55
CA LEU A 6 -28.61 -4.93 43.15
C LEU A 6 -28.54 -3.50 42.56
N LEU A 7 -27.36 -3.04 42.08
CA LEU A 7 -26.92 -3.15 40.68
C LEU A 7 -28.00 -2.73 39.69
N LEU A 8 -27.94 -1.47 39.23
CA LEU A 8 -28.26 -0.98 37.86
C LEU A 8 -28.50 0.54 37.78
N ILE A 9 -27.89 1.33 38.65
CA ILE A 9 -27.65 2.76 38.39
C ILE A 9 -26.23 2.91 37.83
N PHE A 10 -26.05 2.42 36.60
CA PHE A 10 -24.90 2.73 35.74
C PHE A 10 -25.40 3.32 34.40
N LEU A 11 -26.60 3.91 34.43
CA LEU A 11 -27.34 4.35 33.24
C LEU A 11 -27.08 5.81 32.85
N LEU A 12 -26.22 6.55 33.53
CA LEU A 12 -26.02 7.97 33.25
C LEU A 12 -24.58 8.38 33.49
N LEU A 13 -23.72 8.19 32.48
CA LEU A 13 -22.59 9.09 32.19
C LEU A 13 -22.07 8.79 30.77
N PRO A 14 -22.20 9.73 29.80
CA PRO A 14 -21.58 9.61 28.49
C PRO A 14 -20.09 9.96 28.64
N ILE A 15 -19.27 8.96 28.97
CA ILE A 15 -17.82 9.11 28.86
C ILE A 15 -17.48 8.97 27.38
N TYR A 16 -17.46 10.13 26.71
CA TYR A 16 -16.72 10.36 25.49
C TYR A 16 -15.29 9.84 25.68
N GLY A 17 -14.97 8.70 25.06
CA GLY A 17 -13.59 8.20 25.01
C GLY A 17 -13.44 6.68 25.12
N PHE A 18 -14.11 5.89 24.30
CA PHE A 18 -13.72 4.49 24.03
C PHE A 18 -14.09 4.11 22.58
N SER A 19 -13.25 4.55 21.63
CA SER A 19 -13.23 4.04 20.27
C SER A 19 -12.70 2.61 20.28
N GLY A 20 -13.59 1.60 20.22
CA GLY A 20 -13.18 0.21 20.08
C GLY A 20 -14.22 -0.86 20.42
N VAL A 21 -15.28 -0.54 21.17
CA VAL A 21 -16.21 -1.57 21.71
C VAL A 21 -17.67 -1.41 21.25
N PHE A 22 -18.04 -0.31 20.60
CA PHE A 22 -19.44 -0.02 20.22
C PHE A 22 -19.87 -0.47 18.81
N PHE A 23 -19.11 -1.32 18.12
CA PHE A 23 -19.45 -1.77 16.75
C PHE A 23 -19.95 -3.23 16.63
N ASN A 24 -20.12 -3.95 17.73
CA ASN A 24 -20.59 -5.35 17.72
C ASN A 24 -22.10 -5.43 17.92
N THR A 25 -22.89 -5.00 16.94
CA THR A 25 -24.29 -5.45 16.89
C THR A 25 -24.33 -6.89 16.37
N PRO A 26 -25.31 -7.73 16.76
CA PRO A 26 -25.48 -9.06 16.19
C PRO A 26 -25.52 -9.07 14.66
N LEU A 27 -26.01 -7.99 14.06
CA LEU A 27 -26.09 -7.82 12.61
C LEU A 27 -24.71 -7.55 11.98
N ASN A 28 -23.84 -6.77 12.64
CA ASN A 28 -22.45 -6.55 12.19
C ASN A 28 -21.64 -7.86 12.20
N MET A 29 -21.83 -8.69 13.24
CA MET A 29 -21.18 -10.01 13.35
C MET A 29 -21.65 -10.95 12.23
N GLN A 30 -22.96 -11.04 12.00
CA GLN A 30 -23.50 -11.88 10.91
C GLN A 30 -23.04 -11.42 9.52
N ALA A 31 -22.95 -10.11 9.29
CA ALA A 31 -22.40 -9.57 8.04
C ALA A 31 -20.91 -9.93 7.88
N GLY A 32 -20.14 -9.87 8.98
CA GLY A 32 -18.74 -10.30 9.03
C GLY A 32 -18.59 -11.78 8.70
N ASP A 33 -19.35 -12.66 9.36
CA ASP A 33 -19.34 -14.11 9.11
C ASP A 33 -19.72 -14.45 7.68
N PHE A 34 -20.72 -13.76 7.12
CA PHE A 34 -21.12 -13.92 5.73
C PHE A 34 -19.99 -13.53 4.77
N ALA A 35 -19.39 -12.35 4.98
CA ALA A 35 -18.26 -11.85 4.19
C ALA A 35 -17.07 -12.81 4.22
N GLN A 36 -16.69 -13.28 5.42
CA GLN A 36 -15.61 -14.24 5.59
C GLN A 36 -15.90 -15.53 4.83
N LYS A 37 -17.05 -16.18 5.05
CA LYS A 37 -17.41 -17.44 4.35
C LYS A 37 -17.48 -17.28 2.84
N TYR A 38 -17.98 -16.14 2.36
CA TYR A 38 -17.99 -15.83 0.94
C TYR A 38 -16.56 -15.72 0.39
N ALA A 39 -15.67 -14.98 1.05
CA ALA A 39 -14.29 -14.80 0.63
C ALA A 39 -13.50 -16.12 0.67
N GLU A 40 -13.60 -16.88 1.76
CA GLU A 40 -12.95 -18.18 1.91
C GLU A 40 -13.39 -19.15 0.80
N LYS A 41 -14.70 -19.21 0.51
CA LYS A 41 -15.24 -20.04 -0.56
C LYS A 41 -14.76 -19.62 -1.94
N LYS A 42 -14.67 -18.30 -2.21
CA LYS A 42 -14.31 -17.77 -3.53
C LYS A 42 -12.81 -17.85 -3.80
N TYR A 43 -11.98 -17.53 -2.79
CA TYR A 43 -10.53 -17.36 -2.94
C TYR A 43 -9.73 -18.55 -2.43
N GLY A 44 -10.33 -19.48 -1.67
CA GLY A 44 -9.66 -20.69 -1.19
C GLY A 44 -8.56 -20.43 -0.16
N ILE A 45 -8.61 -19.30 0.55
CA ILE A 45 -7.69 -18.93 1.63
C ILE A 45 -8.50 -18.50 2.85
N GLY A 46 -7.93 -18.64 4.06
CA GLY A 46 -8.55 -18.15 5.29
C GLY A 46 -8.59 -16.63 5.35
N PHE A 47 -9.58 -16.07 6.07
CA PHE A 47 -9.69 -14.63 6.32
C PHE A 47 -10.09 -14.34 7.76
N GLU A 48 -9.55 -13.26 8.33
CA GLU A 48 -9.98 -12.73 9.63
C GLU A 48 -10.82 -11.45 9.42
N VAL A 49 -11.94 -11.34 10.13
CA VAL A 49 -12.77 -10.12 10.12
C VAL A 49 -12.15 -9.08 11.06
N SER A 50 -11.66 -7.97 10.52
CA SER A 50 -11.13 -6.86 11.33
C SER A 50 -12.22 -5.91 11.80
N THR A 51 -13.07 -5.47 10.87
CA THR A 51 -14.16 -4.55 11.16
C THR A 51 -15.35 -4.83 10.27
N SER A 52 -16.54 -4.51 10.78
CA SER A 52 -17.80 -4.54 10.05
C SER A 52 -18.58 -3.30 10.45
N THR A 53 -18.81 -2.39 9.50
CA THR A 53 -19.44 -1.09 9.74
C THR A 53 -20.74 -0.98 8.96
N TYR A 54 -21.85 -0.77 9.66
CA TYR A 54 -23.17 -0.63 9.05
C TYR A 54 -23.41 0.78 8.52
N PHE A 55 -23.93 0.85 7.29
CA PHE A 55 -24.38 2.06 6.63
C PHE A 55 -25.88 1.90 6.29
N PRO A 56 -26.78 2.56 7.02
CA PRO A 56 -28.20 2.52 6.71
C PRO A 56 -28.48 3.23 5.39
N TYR A 57 -29.37 2.65 4.58
CA TYR A 57 -29.89 3.27 3.36
C TYR A 57 -31.33 3.73 3.57
N ASP A 58 -32.16 2.90 4.21
CA ASP A 58 -33.47 3.23 4.74
C ASP A 58 -33.80 2.31 5.92
N ASP A 59 -35.04 2.39 6.45
CA ASP A 59 -35.51 1.64 7.62
C ASP A 59 -35.43 0.11 7.44
N THR A 60 -35.27 -0.38 6.21
CA THR A 60 -35.30 -1.82 5.87
C THR A 60 -34.07 -2.30 5.10
N ARG A 61 -33.21 -1.39 4.66
CA ARG A 61 -32.05 -1.66 3.81
C ARG A 61 -30.81 -0.95 4.32
N GLY A 62 -29.67 -1.61 4.17
CA GLY A 62 -28.37 -0.99 4.39
C GLY A 62 -27.25 -1.84 3.82
N SER A 63 -26.03 -1.37 3.99
CA SER A 63 -24.82 -2.08 3.59
C SER A 63 -23.85 -2.17 4.77
N PHE A 64 -22.95 -3.14 4.71
CA PHE A 64 -21.85 -3.28 5.65
C PHE A 64 -20.55 -3.17 4.87
N ALA A 65 -19.70 -2.21 5.22
CA ALA A 65 -18.31 -2.24 4.81
C ALA A 65 -17.58 -3.18 5.77
N VAL A 66 -17.22 -4.37 5.27
CA VAL A 66 -16.49 -5.38 6.02
C VAL A 66 -15.04 -5.38 5.57
N VAL A 67 -14.12 -5.18 6.51
CA VAL A 67 -12.68 -5.27 6.27
C VAL A 67 -12.21 -6.65 6.68
N LEU A 68 -11.67 -7.40 5.72
CA LEU A 68 -11.09 -8.72 5.91
C LEU A 68 -9.57 -8.68 5.80
N HIS A 69 -8.88 -9.46 6.62
CA HIS A 69 -7.46 -9.73 6.50
C HIS A 69 -7.25 -11.14 5.95
N PRO A 70 -6.74 -11.28 4.73
CA PRO A 70 -6.38 -12.59 4.20
C PRO A 70 -5.26 -13.21 5.04
N GLU A 71 -5.38 -14.50 5.35
CA GLU A 71 -4.28 -15.26 5.93
C GLU A 71 -3.11 -15.31 4.95
N GLY A 72 -1.93 -14.91 5.41
CA GLY A 72 -0.72 -14.90 4.59
C GLY A 72 0.22 -13.75 4.94
N LYS A 73 1.52 -14.04 4.89
CA LYS A 73 2.55 -13.06 5.24
C LYS A 73 2.53 -11.89 4.24
N GLY A 74 2.19 -10.70 4.75
CA GLY A 74 2.28 -9.45 3.99
C GLY A 74 1.06 -9.10 3.15
N MET A 75 -0.03 -9.89 3.23
CA MET A 75 -1.30 -9.59 2.57
C MET A 75 -1.88 -8.26 3.07
N LEU A 76 -2.40 -7.45 2.16
CA LEU A 76 -3.13 -6.24 2.52
C LEU A 76 -4.57 -6.59 2.92
N PRO A 77 -5.19 -5.81 3.82
CA PRO A 77 -6.62 -5.93 4.04
C PRO A 77 -7.39 -5.72 2.73
N CYS A 78 -8.54 -6.36 2.63
CA CYS A 78 -9.51 -6.12 1.58
C CYS A 78 -10.86 -5.75 2.17
N ASP A 79 -11.70 -5.16 1.33
CA ASP A 79 -13.01 -4.64 1.67
C ASP A 79 -14.06 -5.41 0.89
N LEU A 80 -15.15 -5.76 1.56
CA LEU A 80 -16.35 -6.35 0.99
C LEU A 80 -17.55 -5.47 1.33
N ASP A 81 -18.37 -5.14 0.33
CA ASP A 81 -19.67 -4.47 0.54
C ASP A 81 -20.77 -5.52 0.61
N VAL A 82 -21.29 -5.73 1.83
CA VAL A 82 -22.33 -6.71 2.12
C VAL A 82 -23.67 -6.01 2.28
N ASN A 83 -24.57 -6.26 1.33
CA ASN A 83 -25.90 -5.67 1.32
C ASN A 83 -26.87 -6.46 2.18
N PHE A 84 -27.68 -5.73 2.93
CA PHE A 84 -28.81 -6.23 3.68
C PHE A 84 -30.10 -5.76 3.03
N LYS A 85 -30.88 -6.69 2.47
CA LYS A 85 -32.17 -6.39 1.83
C LYS A 85 -33.39 -6.76 2.70
N GLN A 86 -33.23 -7.72 3.59
CA GLN A 86 -34.24 -8.26 4.49
C GLN A 86 -33.53 -8.85 5.72
N PRO A 87 -34.21 -8.97 6.89
CA PRO A 87 -33.66 -9.66 8.06
C PRO A 87 -32.97 -10.98 7.68
N ASN A 88 -31.72 -11.12 8.11
CA ASN A 88 -30.85 -12.29 7.90
C ASN A 88 -30.59 -12.70 6.42
N LYS A 89 -30.85 -11.82 5.45
CA LYS A 89 -30.52 -12.06 4.03
C LYS A 89 -29.43 -11.11 3.54
N PHE A 90 -28.20 -11.58 3.65
CA PHE A 90 -27.01 -10.91 3.16
C PHE A 90 -26.70 -11.30 1.71
N LYS A 91 -26.17 -10.36 0.94
CA LYS A 91 -25.64 -10.60 -0.40
C LYS A 91 -24.50 -9.66 -0.70
N MET A 92 -23.58 -10.06 -1.58
CA MET A 92 -22.58 -9.14 -2.11
C MET A 92 -23.24 -8.10 -3.02
N GLY A 93 -22.70 -6.88 -3.02
CA GLY A 93 -22.96 -5.93 -4.09
C GLY A 93 -22.62 -4.51 -3.71
N GLN A 94 -22.49 -3.66 -4.71
CA GLN A 94 -22.14 -2.26 -4.54
C GLN A 94 -23.41 -1.46 -4.23
N LEU A 95 -23.54 -0.98 -2.99
CA LEU A 95 -24.61 -0.03 -2.64
C LEU A 95 -24.13 1.43 -2.68
N LEU A 96 -22.82 1.67 -2.51
CA LEU A 96 -22.22 2.99 -2.66
C LEU A 96 -21.41 3.06 -3.97
N PRO A 97 -21.67 4.06 -4.86
CA PRO A 97 -20.95 4.22 -6.13
C PRO A 97 -19.42 4.33 -5.99
N SER A 98 -18.94 4.75 -4.82
CA SER A 98 -17.52 4.90 -4.50
C SER A 98 -16.84 3.65 -3.94
N LEU A 99 -17.56 2.55 -3.71
CA LEU A 99 -17.00 1.31 -3.15
C LEU A 99 -16.87 0.22 -4.20
N ILE A 100 -15.73 -0.48 -4.21
CA ILE A 100 -15.60 -1.75 -4.94
C ILE A 100 -16.31 -2.81 -4.09
N PRO A 101 -17.27 -3.58 -4.65
CA PRO A 101 -18.03 -4.55 -3.87
C PRO A 101 -17.17 -5.66 -3.27
N ASP A 102 -16.03 -5.95 -3.89
CA ASP A 102 -15.08 -6.97 -3.48
C ASP A 102 -13.67 -6.56 -3.89
N SER A 103 -12.78 -6.24 -2.95
CA SER A 103 -11.38 -5.88 -3.27
C SER A 103 -10.37 -7.01 -2.97
N CYS A 104 -10.84 -8.21 -2.62
CA CYS A 104 -9.98 -9.27 -2.10
C CYS A 104 -9.08 -9.92 -3.16
N GLY A 105 -9.58 -10.19 -4.37
CA GLY A 105 -8.72 -10.67 -5.46
C GLY A 105 -7.68 -9.63 -5.87
N GLN A 106 -7.97 -8.33 -5.78
CA GLN A 106 -6.95 -7.29 -5.98
C GLN A 106 -5.86 -7.37 -4.90
N SER A 107 -6.21 -7.60 -3.63
CA SER A 107 -5.22 -7.79 -2.56
C SER A 107 -4.30 -8.99 -2.84
N ILE A 108 -4.89 -10.13 -3.23
CA ILE A 108 -4.15 -11.35 -3.60
C ILE A 108 -3.20 -11.09 -4.77
N VAL A 109 -3.70 -10.47 -5.84
CA VAL A 109 -2.91 -10.12 -7.03
C VAL A 109 -1.76 -9.18 -6.67
N ASN A 110 -2.01 -8.16 -5.86
CA ASN A 110 -0.98 -7.20 -5.46
C ASN A 110 0.13 -7.86 -4.63
N GLN A 111 -0.22 -8.84 -3.78
CA GLN A 111 0.80 -9.61 -3.06
C GLN A 111 1.64 -10.48 -4.01
N LYS A 112 1.01 -11.14 -5.00
CA LYS A 112 1.73 -11.88 -6.06
C LYS A 112 2.64 -10.95 -6.87
N PHE A 113 2.16 -9.77 -7.22
CA PHE A 113 2.94 -8.76 -7.94
C PHE A 113 4.13 -8.27 -7.11
N LYS A 114 3.93 -8.00 -5.82
CA LYS A 114 5.00 -7.67 -4.88
C LYS A 114 6.08 -8.76 -4.86
N ASN A 115 5.71 -10.02 -4.63
CA ASN A 115 6.65 -11.14 -4.62
C ASN A 115 7.39 -11.28 -5.96
N TYR A 116 6.70 -11.01 -7.07
CA TYR A 116 7.31 -11.00 -8.39
C TYR A 116 8.37 -9.92 -8.54
N LEU A 117 8.13 -8.69 -8.06
CA LEU A 117 9.15 -7.64 -8.05
C LEU A 117 10.33 -8.00 -7.13
N GLU A 118 10.04 -8.53 -5.93
CA GLU A 118 11.08 -8.95 -4.97
C GLU A 118 12.06 -9.94 -5.62
N LYS A 119 11.52 -10.96 -6.29
CA LYS A 119 12.31 -12.01 -6.95
C LYS A 119 13.09 -11.50 -8.17
N ASN A 120 12.50 -10.63 -9.00
CA ASN A 120 13.05 -10.33 -10.32
C ASN A 120 13.91 -9.06 -10.39
N ILE A 121 13.72 -8.11 -9.47
CA ILE A 121 14.49 -6.85 -9.50
C ILE A 121 15.06 -6.46 -8.14
N ILE A 122 14.33 -6.60 -7.03
CA ILE A 122 14.83 -6.16 -5.71
C ILE A 122 16.04 -6.99 -5.27
N SER A 123 15.92 -8.32 -5.36
CA SER A 123 16.95 -9.28 -4.94
C SER A 123 18.30 -9.12 -5.64
N LYS A 124 18.32 -8.45 -6.80
CA LYS A 124 19.54 -8.14 -7.55
C LYS A 124 20.36 -7.01 -6.92
N TYR A 125 19.74 -6.17 -6.09
CA TYR A 125 20.35 -5.00 -5.48
C TYR A 125 20.48 -5.12 -3.96
N TYR A 126 19.47 -5.67 -3.30
CA TYR A 126 19.39 -5.70 -1.84
C TYR A 126 18.95 -7.06 -1.33
N ASP A 127 19.42 -7.40 -0.11
CA ASP A 127 18.93 -8.57 0.61
C ASP A 127 17.45 -8.34 0.97
N PRO A 128 16.51 -9.24 0.59
CA PRO A 128 15.09 -9.10 0.90
C PRO A 128 14.79 -8.89 2.39
N LYS A 129 15.65 -9.34 3.31
CA LYS A 129 15.46 -9.12 4.75
C LYS A 129 15.54 -7.64 5.15
N ASP A 130 16.33 -6.85 4.41
CA ASP A 130 16.55 -5.43 4.64
C ASP A 130 15.52 -4.57 3.89
N ILE A 131 14.48 -5.19 3.33
CA ILE A 131 13.47 -4.52 2.52
C ILE A 131 12.10 -4.58 3.18
N TYR A 132 11.36 -3.47 3.04
CA TYR A 132 9.92 -3.45 3.18
C TYR A 132 9.31 -2.80 1.95
N MET A 133 8.43 -3.50 1.26
CA MET A 133 7.83 -3.03 0.01
C MET A 133 6.30 -3.09 0.04
N GLY A 134 5.68 -2.06 -0.54
CA GLY A 134 4.31 -2.10 -1.03
C GLY A 134 4.30 -1.97 -2.55
N ALA A 135 3.52 -2.79 -3.24
CA ALA A 135 3.37 -2.76 -4.69
C ALA A 135 1.90 -2.99 -5.06
N GLN A 136 1.37 -2.17 -5.96
CA GLN A 136 -0.03 -2.22 -6.38
C GLN A 136 -0.14 -2.03 -7.90
N LEU A 137 -0.88 -2.93 -8.52
CA LEU A 137 -1.39 -2.75 -9.88
C LEU A 137 -2.71 -1.99 -9.83
N GLN A 138 -2.99 -1.30 -10.93
CA GLN A 138 -4.30 -0.72 -11.22
C GLN A 138 -4.76 -1.12 -12.60
N CYS A 139 -6.07 -1.24 -12.74
CA CYS A 139 -6.74 -1.35 -14.03
C CYS A 139 -6.78 0.02 -14.70
N LEU A 140 -6.53 0.03 -16.01
CA LEU A 140 -6.54 1.20 -16.88
C LEU A 140 -7.40 0.93 -18.12
N ILE A 141 -8.27 1.89 -18.46
CA ILE A 141 -8.99 1.93 -19.73
C ILE A 141 -8.73 3.30 -20.37
N ASN A 142 -8.23 3.32 -21.60
CA ASN A 142 -7.83 4.54 -22.31
C ASN A 142 -6.92 5.45 -21.46
N GLY A 143 -6.00 4.83 -20.72
CA GLY A 143 -5.06 5.51 -19.84
C GLY A 143 -5.65 6.14 -18.58
N LYS A 144 -6.94 5.92 -18.27
CA LYS A 144 -7.59 6.39 -17.04
C LYS A 144 -7.84 5.23 -16.10
N ASP A 145 -7.80 5.53 -14.78
CA ASP A 145 -8.17 4.57 -13.75
C ASP A 145 -9.56 4.03 -14.08
N CYS A 146 -9.67 2.72 -14.03
CA CYS A 146 -10.92 2.02 -14.16
C CYS A 146 -11.92 2.59 -13.14
N ALA A 147 -12.93 3.33 -13.62
CA ALA A 147 -13.91 4.02 -12.78
C ALA A 147 -14.61 3.07 -11.80
N LEU A 148 -14.68 3.47 -10.53
CA LEU A 148 -15.45 2.79 -9.49
C LEU A 148 -16.89 2.59 -9.98
N GLY A 149 -17.31 1.33 -10.06
CA GLY A 149 -18.66 0.93 -10.49
C GLY A 149 -18.86 0.64 -11.97
N ASN A 150 -17.87 0.83 -12.86
CA ASN A 150 -18.06 0.54 -14.29
C ASN A 150 -16.92 -0.19 -14.99
N THR A 151 -16.08 -0.91 -14.24
CA THR A 151 -14.92 -1.56 -14.84
C THR A 151 -14.90 -3.03 -14.58
N MET A 152 -14.67 -3.78 -15.66
CA MET A 152 -14.02 -5.07 -15.65
C MET A 152 -13.19 -5.18 -14.38
N ASP A 153 -13.72 -5.94 -13.42
CA ASP A 153 -13.02 -6.22 -12.20
C ASP A 153 -11.90 -7.19 -12.59
N ILE A 154 -10.86 -6.69 -13.26
CA ILE A 154 -9.83 -7.54 -13.87
C ILE A 154 -9.25 -8.46 -12.79
N PHE A 155 -9.23 -8.02 -11.53
CA PHE A 155 -8.69 -8.80 -10.43
C PHE A 155 -9.69 -9.85 -9.90
N ASN A 156 -11.00 -9.57 -9.86
CA ASN A 156 -12.03 -10.51 -9.39
C ASN A 156 -12.95 -11.10 -10.48
N SER A 157 -12.64 -10.91 -11.75
CA SER A 157 -13.32 -11.54 -12.90
C SER A 157 -12.55 -12.77 -13.35
N ASP A 158 -13.24 -13.75 -13.94
CA ASP A 158 -12.65 -14.94 -14.57
C ASP A 158 -11.61 -15.69 -13.71
N GLN A 159 -11.74 -15.61 -12.38
CA GLN A 159 -10.74 -16.17 -11.45
C GLN A 159 -9.32 -15.63 -11.68
N ASN A 160 -9.17 -14.41 -12.20
CA ASN A 160 -7.87 -13.83 -12.51
C ASN A 160 -6.95 -13.69 -11.28
N TRP A 161 -7.52 -13.67 -10.07
CA TRP A 161 -6.74 -13.76 -8.83
C TRP A 161 -5.95 -15.07 -8.70
N ASN A 162 -6.33 -16.14 -9.40
CA ASN A 162 -5.60 -17.41 -9.44
C ASN A 162 -4.41 -17.37 -10.39
N LEU A 163 -4.40 -16.48 -11.39
CA LEU A 163 -3.28 -16.34 -12.32
C LEU A 163 -1.98 -16.00 -11.58
N SER A 164 -0.86 -16.46 -12.13
CA SER A 164 0.45 -15.92 -11.77
C SER A 164 0.57 -14.47 -12.25
N THR A 165 1.48 -13.72 -11.63
CA THR A 165 1.78 -12.35 -12.07
C THR A 165 2.16 -12.28 -13.55
N LYS A 166 2.92 -13.28 -14.05
CA LYS A 166 3.35 -13.32 -15.45
C LYS A 166 2.16 -13.50 -16.39
N GLU A 167 1.26 -14.43 -16.09
CA GLU A 167 0.05 -14.66 -16.89
C GLU A 167 -0.87 -13.44 -16.89
N LEU A 168 -1.06 -12.81 -15.71
CA LEU A 168 -1.89 -11.62 -15.59
C LEU A 168 -1.33 -10.45 -16.43
N LEU A 169 -0.02 -10.20 -16.35
CA LEU A 169 0.66 -9.17 -17.14
C LEU A 169 0.57 -9.48 -18.64
N GLN A 170 0.71 -10.75 -19.05
CA GLN A 170 0.54 -11.14 -20.45
C GLN A 170 -0.89 -10.91 -20.95
N LYS A 171 -1.90 -11.28 -20.15
CA LYS A 171 -3.31 -11.20 -20.52
C LYS A 171 -3.84 -9.76 -20.56
N TYR A 172 -3.33 -8.89 -19.69
CA TYR A 172 -3.88 -7.53 -19.48
C TYR A 172 -2.83 -6.41 -19.57
N SER A 173 -1.70 -6.62 -20.25
CA SER A 173 -0.61 -5.63 -20.33
C SER A 173 -1.11 -4.23 -20.77
N ASP A 174 -2.01 -4.17 -21.75
CA ASP A 174 -2.57 -2.92 -22.29
C ASP A 174 -3.62 -2.26 -21.38
N ASN A 175 -4.12 -3.01 -20.39
CA ASN A 175 -5.14 -2.57 -19.43
C ASN A 175 -4.63 -2.48 -17.99
N LEU A 176 -3.34 -2.68 -17.77
CA LEU A 176 -2.72 -2.58 -16.46
C LEU A 176 -1.77 -1.40 -16.39
N GLY A 177 -1.71 -0.76 -15.23
CA GLY A 177 -0.67 0.18 -14.84
C GLY A 177 -0.17 -0.11 -13.43
N VAL A 178 0.90 0.56 -13.05
CA VAL A 178 1.48 0.48 -11.71
C VAL A 178 0.94 1.64 -10.88
N LYS A 179 0.07 1.35 -9.90
CA LYS A 179 -0.53 2.37 -9.03
C LYS A 179 0.48 2.94 -8.05
N LEU A 180 1.22 2.05 -7.40
CA LEU A 180 2.14 2.39 -6.34
C LEU A 180 3.21 1.32 -6.25
N VAL A 181 4.47 1.75 -6.22
CA VAL A 181 5.59 0.95 -5.70
C VAL A 181 6.31 1.81 -4.67
N SER A 182 6.35 1.34 -3.43
CA SER A 182 7.07 1.97 -2.33
C SER A 182 8.07 0.99 -1.77
N VAL A 183 9.36 1.32 -1.77
CA VAL A 183 10.44 0.47 -1.26
C VAL A 183 11.16 1.18 -0.13
N SER A 184 11.20 0.57 1.04
CA SER A 184 12.01 0.98 2.18
C SER A 184 13.20 0.04 2.31
N ILE A 185 14.41 0.61 2.32
CA ILE A 185 15.69 -0.11 2.36
C ILE A 185 16.38 0.21 3.70
N PHE A 186 16.58 -0.79 4.55
CA PHE A 186 17.10 -0.65 5.91
C PHE A 186 18.59 -0.98 6.00
N ASN A 187 19.21 -0.67 7.15
CA ASN A 187 20.61 -1.01 7.45
C ASN A 187 21.64 -0.43 6.46
N GLN A 188 21.38 0.75 5.88
CA GLN A 188 22.28 1.38 4.92
C GLN A 188 23.25 2.36 5.60
N LYS A 189 24.48 2.47 5.08
CA LYS A 189 25.45 3.46 5.57
C LYS A 189 25.23 4.81 4.89
N GLU A 190 25.41 5.91 5.61
CA GLU A 190 25.35 7.26 5.02
C GLU A 190 26.64 7.58 4.26
N THR A 191 26.79 7.04 3.05
CA THR A 191 27.96 7.27 2.19
C THR A 191 27.56 7.49 0.73
N PRO A 192 28.42 8.13 -0.09
CA PRO A 192 28.17 8.28 -1.53
C PRO A 192 27.84 6.98 -2.26
N GLU A 193 28.48 5.87 -1.88
CA GLU A 193 28.29 4.56 -2.51
C GLU A 193 26.88 4.02 -2.25
N SER A 194 26.38 4.14 -1.02
CA SER A 194 25.01 3.74 -0.66
C SER A 194 23.97 4.57 -1.42
N ILE A 195 24.23 5.89 -1.58
CA ILE A 195 23.35 6.79 -2.34
C ILE A 195 23.35 6.39 -3.81
N ALA A 196 24.52 6.23 -4.41
CA ALA A 196 24.67 5.85 -5.80
C ALA A 196 23.95 4.52 -6.09
N LYS A 197 24.15 3.51 -5.24
CA LYS A 197 23.46 2.22 -5.34
C LYS A 197 21.93 2.35 -5.31
N ALA A 198 21.40 3.19 -4.42
CA ALA A 198 19.96 3.43 -4.33
C ALA A 198 19.40 4.15 -5.56
N ILE A 199 20.18 5.08 -6.14
CA ILE A 199 19.82 5.78 -7.39
C ILE A 199 19.84 4.81 -8.59
N GLU A 200 20.85 3.97 -8.72
CA GLU A 200 20.89 2.92 -9.77
C GLU A 200 19.72 1.97 -9.66
N PHE A 201 19.42 1.51 -8.45
CA PHE A 201 18.27 0.68 -8.18
C PHE A 201 16.96 1.36 -8.58
N ALA A 202 16.78 2.65 -8.24
CA ALA A 202 15.60 3.41 -8.62
C ALA A 202 15.43 3.51 -10.14
N PHE A 203 16.53 3.75 -10.86
CA PHE A 203 16.54 3.83 -12.32
C PHE A 203 16.11 2.50 -12.95
N GLU A 204 16.72 1.39 -12.54
CA GLU A 204 16.42 0.06 -13.08
C GLU A 204 15.04 -0.44 -12.67
N LEU A 205 14.58 -0.13 -11.46
CA LEU A 205 13.22 -0.44 -11.05
C LEU A 205 12.21 0.33 -11.92
N ASN A 206 12.42 1.62 -12.19
CA ASN A 206 11.53 2.40 -13.07
C ASN A 206 11.49 1.80 -14.49
N LYS A 207 12.65 1.47 -15.06
CA LYS A 207 12.75 0.83 -16.38
C LYS A 207 12.06 -0.53 -16.41
N TYR A 208 12.30 -1.36 -15.40
CA TYR A 208 11.67 -2.67 -15.25
C TYR A 208 10.16 -2.55 -15.17
N LEU A 209 9.64 -1.71 -14.27
CA LEU A 209 8.19 -1.47 -14.11
C LEU A 209 7.55 -0.96 -15.41
N SER A 210 8.22 -0.03 -16.11
CA SER A 210 7.74 0.47 -17.39
C SER A 210 7.61 -0.67 -18.41
N SER A 211 8.53 -1.63 -18.42
CA SER A 211 8.47 -2.78 -19.34
C SER A 211 7.39 -3.82 -19.03
N LEU A 212 6.79 -3.81 -17.83
CA LEU A 212 5.82 -4.84 -17.42
C LEU A 212 4.42 -4.63 -18.00
N THR A 213 4.05 -3.40 -18.35
CA THR A 213 2.70 -3.04 -18.78
C THR A 213 2.75 -2.28 -20.11
N GLY A 214 1.84 -2.57 -21.04
CA GLY A 214 1.71 -1.87 -22.32
C GLY A 214 1.29 -0.41 -22.16
N THR A 215 0.66 -0.05 -21.04
CA THR A 215 0.34 1.37 -20.75
C THR A 215 1.56 2.20 -20.36
N HIS A 216 2.66 1.53 -19.92
CA HIS A 216 3.84 2.13 -19.30
C HIS A 216 3.55 3.12 -18.15
N LYS A 217 2.33 3.16 -17.61
CA LYS A 217 1.92 4.15 -16.60
C LYS A 217 2.32 3.71 -15.20
N ILE A 218 3.17 4.51 -14.57
CA ILE A 218 3.53 4.39 -13.15
C ILE A 218 2.99 5.63 -12.43
N LYS A 219 2.01 5.42 -11.53
CA LYS A 219 1.30 6.50 -10.81
C LYS A 219 2.04 6.96 -9.55
N ILE A 220 2.76 6.08 -8.88
CA ILE A 220 3.67 6.42 -7.77
C ILE A 220 4.81 5.40 -7.73
N LEU A 221 6.06 5.86 -7.76
CA LEU A 221 7.24 5.12 -7.33
C LEU A 221 7.90 5.93 -6.22
N VAL A 222 8.17 5.35 -5.06
CA VAL A 222 8.94 5.99 -3.98
C VAL A 222 9.94 5.01 -3.39
N ILE A 223 11.14 5.47 -3.14
CA ILE A 223 12.19 4.71 -2.47
C ILE A 223 12.71 5.52 -1.28
N TYR A 224 12.77 4.84 -0.14
CA TYR A 224 13.23 5.37 1.14
C TYR A 224 14.42 4.54 1.62
N VAL A 225 15.40 5.20 2.21
CA VAL A 225 16.63 4.55 2.67
C VAL A 225 16.91 4.94 4.11
N TYR A 226 17.16 3.93 4.95
CA TYR A 226 17.25 4.03 6.41
C TYR A 226 18.58 3.48 6.90
N THR A 227 19.18 4.18 7.87
CA THR A 227 20.37 3.74 8.63
C THR A 227 20.03 2.66 9.63
N VAL A 228 18.78 2.67 10.11
CA VAL A 228 18.29 1.78 11.15
C VAL A 228 17.78 0.47 10.59
N SER A 229 17.68 -0.53 11.46
CA SER A 229 17.04 -1.81 11.14
C SER A 229 15.53 -1.66 10.98
N LYS A 230 14.93 -2.64 10.28
CA LYS A 230 13.48 -2.76 10.12
C LYS A 230 12.75 -2.91 11.46
N ASP A 231 13.30 -3.70 12.38
CA ASP A 231 12.68 -3.93 13.69
C ASP A 231 12.74 -2.68 14.56
N THR A 232 13.89 -1.98 14.56
CA THR A 232 14.02 -0.67 15.21
C THR A 232 12.99 0.32 14.67
N PHE A 233 12.77 0.33 13.34
CA PHE A 233 11.75 1.17 12.72
C PHE A 233 10.33 0.77 13.17
N ILE A 234 9.96 -0.50 13.07
CA ILE A 234 8.60 -0.98 13.41
C ILE A 234 8.27 -0.73 14.89
N ASN A 235 9.20 -1.09 15.79
CA ASN A 235 9.01 -0.97 17.23
C ASN A 235 8.83 0.48 17.66
N LYS A 236 9.52 1.42 17.01
CA LYS A 236 9.47 2.84 17.36
C LYS A 236 8.26 3.58 16.78
N TYR A 237 7.74 3.15 15.62
CA TYR A 237 6.67 3.87 14.94
C TYR A 237 5.32 3.16 14.93
N HIS A 238 5.17 2.02 15.63
CA HIS A 238 3.91 1.29 15.80
C HIS A 238 3.12 1.11 14.49
N LYS A 239 3.82 0.84 13.38
CA LYS A 239 3.22 0.71 12.04
C LYS A 239 2.46 1.96 11.53
N LYS A 240 2.58 3.14 12.16
CA LYS A 240 2.06 4.41 11.59
C LYS A 240 2.69 4.59 10.21
N GLY A 241 1.86 4.88 9.21
CA GLY A 241 2.28 4.87 7.81
C GLY A 241 3.58 5.64 7.58
N ILE A 242 4.46 5.08 6.74
CA ILE A 242 5.84 5.55 6.45
C ILE A 242 5.88 7.05 6.08
N LEU A 243 4.78 7.58 5.54
CA LEU A 243 4.59 8.99 5.17
C LEU A 243 4.44 9.97 6.35
N SER A 244 4.21 9.46 7.57
CA SER A 244 3.84 10.26 8.75
C SER A 244 4.91 10.34 9.84
N VAL A 245 6.08 9.71 9.64
CA VAL A 245 7.18 9.77 10.61
C VAL A 245 7.81 11.18 10.58
N LYS A 246 7.28 12.08 11.41
CA LYS A 246 7.89 13.38 11.70
C LYS A 246 9.13 13.19 12.57
N TYR A 247 10.18 13.94 12.26
CA TYR A 247 11.34 14.06 13.12
C TYR A 247 10.97 14.68 14.48
N THR A 248 11.43 14.09 15.58
CA THR A 248 11.39 14.67 16.92
C THR A 248 12.80 14.73 17.50
N LYS A 249 13.04 15.55 18.54
CA LYS A 249 14.35 15.64 19.22
C LYS A 249 14.84 14.26 19.72
N ASP A 250 13.92 13.33 19.97
CA ASP A 250 14.18 11.96 20.42
C ASP A 250 14.47 10.98 19.25
N ASN A 251 14.68 11.51 18.04
CA ASN A 251 14.76 10.70 16.82
C ASN A 251 15.78 11.17 15.75
N PRO A 252 17.08 11.27 16.09
CA PRO A 252 18.15 11.68 15.16
C PRO A 252 18.47 10.71 14.00
N GLU A 253 18.02 9.45 14.03
CA GLU A 253 18.63 8.36 13.23
C GLU A 253 17.72 7.69 12.19
N GLY A 254 16.48 8.18 12.01
CA GLY A 254 15.47 7.45 11.24
C GLY A 254 15.74 7.33 9.74
N ILE A 255 15.88 8.44 9.02
CA ILE A 255 15.84 8.47 7.55
C ILE A 255 17.12 9.10 7.00
N ILE A 256 17.91 8.35 6.24
CA ILE A 256 19.11 8.89 5.59
C ILE A 256 18.70 9.76 4.40
N TYR A 257 17.79 9.23 3.56
CA TYR A 257 17.36 9.87 2.32
C TYR A 257 15.84 9.81 2.17
N ARG A 258 15.23 10.94 1.80
CA ARG A 258 13.78 11.06 1.60
C ARG A 258 13.50 11.40 0.15
N ASN A 259 12.90 10.47 -0.59
CA ASN A 259 12.57 10.49 -2.03
C ASN A 259 13.75 10.22 -2.96
N ILE A 260 13.72 9.07 -3.65
CA ILE A 260 14.58 8.77 -4.82
C ILE A 260 13.71 8.56 -6.09
N ALA A 261 12.39 8.78 -6.01
CA ALA A 261 11.48 9.09 -7.15
C ALA A 261 10.07 9.48 -6.65
N ARG A 262 9.31 10.24 -7.45
CA ARG A 262 7.83 10.43 -7.35
C ARG A 262 7.26 10.78 -8.74
N PHE A 263 6.47 9.89 -9.35
CA PHE A 263 5.91 10.04 -10.71
C PHE A 263 4.49 9.48 -10.80
N GLY A 264 3.59 10.18 -11.51
CA GLY A 264 2.26 9.72 -11.94
C GLY A 264 1.54 10.74 -12.81
N ASP A 265 0.45 10.35 -13.48
CA ASP A 265 -0.39 11.22 -14.32
C ASP A 265 -1.42 12.05 -13.50
N GLY A 266 -1.12 12.29 -12.22
CA GLY A 266 -1.93 13.11 -11.32
C GLY A 266 -3.12 12.40 -10.65
N GLY A 267 -2.98 12.15 -9.35
CA GLY A 267 -3.95 12.65 -8.40
C GLY A 267 -3.21 13.70 -7.57
N TYR A 268 -3.36 14.97 -7.93
CA TYR A 268 -2.58 16.15 -7.49
C TYR A 268 -1.23 16.38 -8.23
N SER A 269 -1.37 16.97 -9.43
CA SER A 269 -0.52 18.06 -9.98
C SER A 269 0.99 17.84 -10.26
N ILE A 270 1.42 16.66 -10.71
CA ILE A 270 2.72 16.51 -11.39
C ILE A 270 2.47 15.63 -12.63
N LYS A 271 2.91 16.05 -13.83
CA LYS A 271 2.89 15.20 -15.03
C LYS A 271 3.91 14.07 -14.87
N TYR A 272 3.65 12.88 -15.40
CA TYR A 272 4.66 11.83 -15.44
C TYR A 272 5.91 12.33 -16.20
N ILE A 273 7.08 12.24 -15.56
CA ILE A 273 8.37 12.55 -16.17
C ILE A 273 9.19 11.25 -16.15
N PRO A 274 9.53 10.64 -17.28
CA PRO A 274 10.40 9.46 -17.27
C PRO A 274 11.71 9.74 -16.53
N ILE A 275 12.17 8.81 -15.67
CA ILE A 275 13.53 8.89 -15.11
C ILE A 275 14.51 8.65 -16.25
N THR A 276 15.33 9.64 -16.51
CA THR A 276 16.41 9.61 -17.48
C THR A 276 17.72 9.94 -16.78
N LYS A 277 18.83 9.69 -17.47
CA LYS A 277 20.17 10.02 -16.96
C LYS A 277 20.32 11.51 -16.64
N SER A 278 19.67 12.38 -17.41
CA SER A 278 19.80 13.84 -17.27
C SER A 278 19.00 14.42 -16.11
N ASN A 279 17.91 13.78 -15.69
CA ASN A 279 17.00 14.30 -14.68
C ASN A 279 16.98 13.50 -13.37
N ILE A 280 17.71 12.38 -13.27
CA ILE A 280 17.63 11.50 -12.10
C ILE A 280 17.91 12.22 -10.77
N PHE A 281 18.89 13.13 -10.75
CA PHE A 281 19.23 13.92 -9.56
C PHE A 281 18.15 14.94 -9.16
N ASP A 282 17.23 15.29 -10.05
CA ASP A 282 16.10 16.18 -9.71
C ASP A 282 15.10 15.51 -8.77
N PHE A 283 15.09 14.18 -8.75
CA PHE A 283 14.14 13.39 -7.95
C PHE A 283 14.72 12.84 -6.66
N VAL A 284 16.00 13.11 -6.38
CA VAL A 284 16.69 12.63 -5.18
C VAL A 284 16.75 13.73 -4.14
N SER A 285 16.17 13.51 -2.97
CA SER A 285 16.35 14.39 -1.82
C SER A 285 17.01 13.67 -0.64
N ILE A 286 17.89 14.40 0.03
CA ILE A 286 18.69 13.96 1.18
C ILE A 286 18.11 14.64 2.42
N THR A 287 17.99 13.91 3.51
CA THR A 287 17.61 14.52 4.78
C THR A 287 18.82 15.25 5.35
N LYS A 288 18.71 16.56 5.64
CA LYS A 288 19.79 17.36 6.22
C LYS A 288 20.29 16.76 7.54
N SER A 289 21.47 17.20 8.00
CA SER A 289 22.06 16.79 9.28
C SER A 289 21.16 17.07 10.50
N ASN A 290 20.32 18.10 10.44
CA ASN A 290 19.31 18.39 11.46
C ASN A 290 18.09 17.46 11.41
N ARG A 291 18.01 16.62 10.35
CA ARG A 291 17.04 15.57 10.07
C ARG A 291 15.57 15.99 10.05
N LYS A 292 15.32 17.30 10.03
CA LYS A 292 14.00 17.95 9.94
C LYS A 292 13.68 18.42 8.53
N GLU A 293 14.71 18.80 7.80
CA GLU A 293 14.62 19.37 6.47
C GLU A 293 15.09 18.37 5.42
N ILE A 294 14.53 18.52 4.24
CA ILE A 294 14.98 17.83 3.03
C ILE A 294 15.62 18.83 2.09
N GLU A 295 16.66 18.41 1.40
CA GLU A 295 17.29 19.18 0.34
C GLU A 295 17.54 18.29 -0.86
N ASN A 296 17.41 18.84 -2.07
CA ASN A 296 17.76 18.11 -3.28
C ASN A 296 19.25 17.72 -3.24
N ILE A 297 19.60 16.51 -3.69
CA ILE A 297 20.97 15.99 -3.65
C ILE A 297 21.98 16.96 -4.27
N LYS A 298 21.60 17.69 -5.33
CA LYS A 298 22.45 18.66 -6.04
C LYS A 298 23.00 19.76 -5.13
N ASN A 299 22.31 20.05 -4.03
CA ASN A 299 22.67 21.08 -3.05
C ASN A 299 23.42 20.51 -1.84
N THR A 300 23.85 19.25 -1.89
CA THR A 300 24.47 18.55 -0.75
C THR A 300 25.92 18.20 -1.03
N LYS A 301 26.69 17.93 0.03
CA LYS A 301 28.06 17.40 -0.06
C LYS A 301 28.18 16.08 -0.84
N TYR A 302 27.07 15.36 -1.02
CA TYR A 302 27.06 14.06 -1.69
C TYR A 302 26.97 14.18 -3.22
N TYR A 303 26.59 15.33 -3.78
CA TYR A 303 26.31 15.42 -5.22
C TYR A 303 27.51 15.02 -6.10
N GLN A 304 28.67 15.65 -5.91
CA GLN A 304 29.83 15.41 -6.77
C GLN A 304 30.35 13.96 -6.65
N PRO A 305 30.55 13.41 -5.44
CA PRO A 305 30.97 12.02 -5.29
C PRO A 305 29.99 11.03 -5.92
N VAL A 306 28.67 11.21 -5.70
CA VAL A 306 27.65 10.33 -6.27
C VAL A 306 27.62 10.44 -7.79
N LYS A 307 27.71 11.66 -8.34
CA LYS A 307 27.77 11.89 -9.79
C LYS A 307 28.97 11.18 -10.41
N GLU A 308 30.13 11.22 -9.78
CA GLU A 308 31.32 10.53 -10.26
C GLU A 308 31.14 9.01 -10.25
N ILE A 309 30.63 8.44 -9.15
CA ILE A 309 30.33 7.00 -9.06
C ILE A 309 29.38 6.57 -10.17
N LEU A 310 28.27 7.30 -10.34
CA LEU A 310 27.25 6.98 -11.35
C LEU A 310 27.74 7.15 -12.78
N SER A 311 28.68 8.07 -13.05
CA SER A 311 29.28 8.22 -14.39
C SER A 311 30.09 6.99 -14.85
N LYS A 312 30.59 6.20 -13.88
CA LYS A 312 31.33 4.97 -14.12
C LYS A 312 30.39 3.74 -14.21
N SER A 313 29.13 3.90 -13.82
CA SER A 313 28.12 2.83 -13.84
C SER A 313 27.84 2.34 -15.25
N LYS A 314 27.67 1.02 -15.42
CA LYS A 314 27.17 0.43 -16.68
C LYS A 314 25.64 0.50 -16.80
N VAL A 315 24.95 0.80 -15.70
CA VAL A 315 23.49 0.84 -15.60
C VAL A 315 22.95 2.19 -16.07
N ILE A 316 23.62 3.27 -15.65
CA ILE A 316 23.30 4.66 -16.02
C ILE A 316 24.29 5.16 -17.09
N LYS A 317 24.62 4.31 -18.07
CA LYS A 317 25.53 4.61 -19.18
C LYS A 317 24.79 4.95 -20.44
#